data_AF-A0A957GRQ3-F1
#
_entry.id   AF-A0A957GRQ3-F1
#
_cell.length_a   1.000
_cell.length_b   1.000
_cell.length_c   1.000
_cell.angle_alpha   90.00
_cell.angle_beta   90.00
_cell.angle_gamma   90.00
#
_symmetry.space_group_name_H-M   'P 1'
#
loop_
_entity.id
_entity.type
_entity.pdbx_description
1 polymer ?
#
loop_
_entity_poly.entity_id
_entity_poly.type
_entity_poly.pdbx_seq_one_letter_code
_entity_poly.pdbx_strand_id
1 'polypeptide(L)'
;MSKTTRILFIGIILILLAIGVQLTTAQEEVETAVSSGSPIHPTFPLLDADGNNVLDSGGTVSTMQTCGACHDADFIASHSFHADAGLSQFGQTTDVHSWDNSSGPFGRWNPLLYRYLSPEGDSNVDLTTAEWIKWFVRHPGAGPATTSRDGQPLTTLAPDATNVETSVYDPATGTFTAWNWQESGTVEMNCFLCHLGNPNNEARIAALQAGDFAGANTATLVGTGLVETAVSGTYQYNPDAFDENGHLLPQYITVQDPTTTNCGQCHGVT
;
A
#
# COMPACT_ATOMS: atom_id res chain seq x y z
N MET A 1 -43.18 -12.10 49.24
CA MET A 1 -43.23 -12.92 48.01
C MET A 1 -43.81 -14.28 48.35
N SER A 2 -44.88 -14.70 47.67
CA SER A 2 -45.46 -16.03 47.89
C SER A 2 -44.48 -17.12 47.42
N LYS A 3 -44.63 -18.35 47.91
CA LYS A 3 -43.81 -19.50 47.47
C LYS A 3 -43.82 -19.64 45.94
N THR A 4 -44.95 -19.34 45.31
CA THR A 4 -45.14 -19.36 43.86
C THR A 4 -44.29 -18.31 43.14
N THR A 5 -44.16 -17.10 43.69
CA THR A 5 -43.32 -16.03 43.11
C THR A 5 -41.82 -16.36 43.19
N ARG A 6 -41.37 -17.06 44.24
CA ARG A 6 -39.96 -17.49 44.36
C ARG A 6 -39.58 -18.59 43.37
N ILE A 7 -40.49 -19.54 43.12
CA ILE A 7 -40.25 -20.63 42.16
C ILE A 7 -40.15 -20.09 40.74
N LEU A 8 -41.02 -19.13 40.36
CA LEU A 8 -40.95 -18.51 39.03
C LEU A 8 -39.66 -17.73 38.80
N PHE A 9 -39.19 -16.97 39.80
CA PHE A 9 -37.95 -16.20 39.68
C PHE A 9 -36.71 -17.10 39.54
N ILE A 10 -36.63 -18.19 40.30
CA ILE A 10 -35.53 -19.15 40.18
C ILE A 10 -35.55 -19.84 38.82
N GLY A 11 -36.74 -20.21 38.31
CA GLY A 11 -36.89 -20.79 36.97
C GLY A 11 -36.41 -19.85 35.86
N ILE A 12 -36.75 -18.57 35.93
CA ILE A 12 -36.32 -17.57 34.93
C ILE A 12 -34.80 -17.34 34.99
N ILE A 13 -34.20 -17.28 36.18
CA ILE A 13 -32.75 -17.11 36.34
C ILE A 13 -32.00 -18.32 35.78
N LEU A 14 -32.49 -19.55 36.01
CA LEU A 14 -31.86 -20.76 35.48
C LEU A 14 -31.96 -20.85 33.95
N ILE A 15 -33.06 -20.40 33.35
CA ILE A 15 -33.22 -20.32 31.89
C ILE A 15 -32.27 -19.26 31.30
N LEU A 16 -32.16 -18.09 31.94
CA LEU A 16 -31.26 -17.03 31.47
C LEU A 16 -29.77 -17.42 31.60
N LEU A 17 -29.39 -18.16 32.64
CA LEU A 17 -28.03 -18.72 32.75
C LEU A 17 -27.76 -19.80 31.69
N ALA A 18 -28.73 -20.66 31.39
CA ALA A 18 -28.57 -21.69 30.35
C ALA A 18 -28.40 -21.08 28.95
N ILE A 19 -29.12 -19.99 28.65
CA ILE A 19 -28.99 -19.26 27.38
C ILE A 19 -27.65 -18.50 27.33
N GLY A 20 -27.21 -17.90 28.44
CA GLY A 20 -25.93 -17.21 28.52
C GLY A 20 -24.70 -18.10 28.29
N VAL A 21 -24.75 -19.38 28.67
CA VAL A 21 -23.65 -20.34 28.45
C VAL A 21 -23.62 -20.86 27.00
N GLN A 22 -24.75 -20.87 26.28
CA GLN A 22 -24.80 -21.34 24.89
C GLN A 22 -24.31 -20.27 23.89
N LEU A 23 -24.40 -18.98 24.21
CA LEU A 23 -23.89 -17.91 23.35
C LEU A 23 -22.37 -17.73 23.39
N THR A 24 -21.65 -18.29 24.37
CA THR A 24 -20.20 -18.13 24.50
C THR A 24 -19.38 -19.23 23.82
N THR A 25 -20.02 -20.20 23.15
CA THR A 25 -19.34 -21.36 22.54
C THR A 25 -19.51 -21.46 21.02
N ALA A 26 -20.12 -20.46 20.38
CA ALA A 26 -20.23 -20.36 18.93
C ALA A 26 -19.30 -19.26 18.39
N GLN A 27 -18.01 -19.35 18.73
CA GLN A 27 -16.97 -18.76 17.89
C GLN A 27 -16.53 -19.89 16.98
N GLU A 28 -17.13 -19.98 15.79
CA GLU A 28 -16.57 -20.79 14.71
C GLU A 28 -15.12 -20.35 14.55
N GLU A 29 -14.18 -21.27 14.79
CA GLU A 29 -12.84 -21.14 14.22
C GLU A 29 -13.07 -21.09 12.71
N VAL A 30 -13.00 -19.88 12.15
CA VAL A 30 -12.79 -19.70 10.72
C VAL A 30 -11.43 -20.30 10.46
N GLU A 31 -11.42 -21.58 10.12
CA GLU A 31 -10.28 -22.26 9.55
C GLU A 31 -9.89 -21.43 8.32
N THR A 32 -8.91 -20.55 8.49
CA THR A 32 -8.39 -19.73 7.39
C THR A 32 -7.85 -20.72 6.37
N ALA A 33 -8.64 -20.95 5.33
CA ALA A 33 -8.19 -21.70 4.18
C ALA A 33 -6.87 -21.06 3.74
N VAL A 34 -5.78 -21.81 3.94
CA VAL A 34 -4.47 -21.42 3.42
C VAL A 34 -4.69 -21.31 1.92
N SER A 35 -4.72 -20.07 1.42
CA SER A 35 -4.75 -19.82 -0.01
C SER A 35 -3.53 -20.54 -0.58
N SER A 36 -3.77 -21.66 -1.26
CA SER A 36 -2.71 -22.32 -2.00
C SER A 36 -2.32 -21.33 -3.09
N GLY A 37 -1.09 -20.81 -3.03
CA GLY A 37 -0.56 -19.92 -4.05
C GLY A 37 -0.78 -20.48 -5.46
N SER A 38 -0.75 -19.59 -6.46
CA SER A 38 -0.95 -19.97 -7.85
C SER A 38 0.02 -21.10 -8.24
N PRO A 39 -0.47 -22.21 -8.84
CA PRO A 39 0.35 -23.39 -9.15
C PRO A 39 1.44 -23.13 -10.20
N ILE A 40 1.51 -21.91 -10.74
CA ILE A 40 2.47 -21.48 -11.76
C ILE A 40 3.70 -20.80 -11.14
N HIS A 41 3.60 -20.27 -9.91
CA HIS A 41 4.74 -19.58 -9.31
C HIS A 41 5.79 -20.58 -8.80
N PRO A 42 7.05 -20.49 -9.28
CA PRO A 42 8.16 -21.22 -8.67
C PRO A 42 8.51 -20.62 -7.31
N THR A 43 9.45 -21.23 -6.59
CA THR A 43 10.16 -20.51 -5.52
C THR A 43 11.02 -19.39 -6.12
N PHE A 44 11.11 -18.26 -5.43
CA PHE A 44 11.85 -17.08 -5.89
C PHE A 44 12.45 -16.31 -4.70
N PRO A 45 13.55 -15.57 -4.89
CA PRO A 45 14.09 -14.69 -3.86
C PRO A 45 13.27 -13.42 -3.73
N LEU A 46 13.26 -12.81 -2.55
CA LEU A 46 12.85 -11.40 -2.40
C LEU A 46 14.10 -10.53 -2.53
N LEU A 47 14.06 -9.57 -3.45
CA LEU A 47 15.19 -8.71 -3.79
C LEU A 47 14.91 -7.26 -3.40
N ASP A 48 15.94 -6.53 -2.99
CA ASP A 48 15.90 -5.07 -2.83
C ASP A 48 16.12 -4.33 -4.16
N ALA A 49 16.13 -3.00 -4.13
CA ALA A 49 16.28 -2.15 -5.31
C ALA A 49 17.61 -2.35 -6.06
N ASP A 50 18.66 -2.79 -5.35
CA ASP A 50 19.98 -3.08 -5.91
C ASP A 50 20.08 -4.53 -6.45
N GLY A 51 19.01 -5.31 -6.30
CA GLY A 51 18.95 -6.71 -6.73
C GLY A 51 19.58 -7.70 -5.74
N ASN A 52 19.89 -7.27 -4.51
CA ASN A 52 20.39 -8.17 -3.48
C ASN A 52 19.25 -8.84 -2.73
N ASN A 53 19.50 -10.02 -2.17
CA ASN A 53 18.50 -10.68 -1.33
C ASN A 53 18.21 -9.85 -0.07
N VAL A 54 16.94 -9.62 0.24
CA VAL A 54 16.51 -8.83 1.39
C VAL A 54 16.95 -9.43 2.74
N LEU A 55 17.20 -10.75 2.80
CA LEU A 55 17.79 -11.38 4.00
C LEU A 55 19.22 -10.90 4.27
N ASP A 56 19.98 -10.66 3.21
CA ASP A 56 21.39 -10.26 3.32
C ASP A 56 21.51 -8.75 3.49
N SER A 57 20.70 -7.98 2.76
CA SER A 57 20.78 -6.51 2.80
C SER A 57 20.00 -5.89 3.96
N GLY A 58 18.91 -6.54 4.41
CA GLY A 58 17.93 -5.95 5.32
C GLY A 58 17.19 -4.75 4.72
N GLY A 59 17.36 -4.50 3.42
CA GLY A 59 16.72 -3.41 2.69
C GLY A 59 15.24 -3.67 2.43
N THR A 60 14.55 -2.68 1.87
CA THR A 60 13.15 -2.82 1.47
C THR A 60 13.05 -3.63 0.19
N VAL A 61 12.00 -4.44 0.07
CA VAL A 61 11.76 -5.26 -1.14
C VAL A 61 11.43 -4.36 -2.34
N SER A 62 12.10 -4.61 -3.46
CA SER A 62 11.75 -4.10 -4.78
C SER A 62 10.89 -5.15 -5.49
N THR A 63 9.64 -4.79 -5.76
CA THR A 63 8.74 -5.63 -6.56
C THR A 63 9.19 -5.63 -8.01
N MET A 64 9.81 -4.55 -8.48
CA MET A 64 10.34 -4.48 -9.85
C MET A 64 11.51 -5.44 -10.04
N GLN A 65 12.44 -5.56 -9.09
CA GLN A 65 13.54 -6.54 -9.17
C GLN A 65 13.05 -7.97 -8.88
N THR A 66 12.23 -8.14 -7.85
CA THR A 66 11.73 -9.47 -7.42
C THR A 66 10.86 -10.12 -8.51
N CYS A 67 9.81 -9.43 -8.95
CA CYS A 67 8.88 -9.97 -9.93
C CYS A 67 9.42 -9.84 -11.36
N GLY A 68 10.28 -8.84 -11.61
CA GLY A 68 10.95 -8.58 -12.88
C GLY A 68 11.84 -9.72 -13.39
N ALA A 69 12.31 -10.58 -12.48
CA ALA A 69 13.10 -11.76 -12.84
C ALA A 69 12.34 -12.76 -13.75
N CYS A 70 11.00 -12.77 -13.68
CA CYS A 70 10.15 -13.69 -14.43
C CYS A 70 9.05 -13.00 -15.26
N HIS A 71 8.69 -11.76 -14.91
CA HIS A 71 7.68 -10.96 -15.60
C HIS A 71 8.30 -9.68 -16.15
N ASP A 72 7.79 -9.16 -17.25
CA ASP A 72 8.17 -7.83 -17.73
C ASP A 72 7.48 -6.75 -16.86
N ALA A 73 8.03 -6.54 -15.66
CA ALA A 73 7.47 -5.65 -14.66
C ALA A 73 7.43 -4.19 -15.17
N ASP A 74 8.43 -3.76 -15.94
CA ASP A 74 8.49 -2.44 -16.55
C ASP A 74 7.36 -2.25 -17.57
N PHE A 75 7.12 -3.24 -18.44
CA PHE A 75 5.98 -3.20 -19.35
C PHE A 75 4.66 -3.15 -18.59
N ILE A 76 4.48 -4.00 -17.57
CA ILE A 76 3.27 -4.04 -16.74
C ILE A 76 3.01 -2.68 -16.08
N ALA A 77 4.03 -2.06 -15.47
CA ALA A 77 3.91 -0.77 -14.81
C ALA A 77 3.62 0.36 -15.80
N SER A 78 4.33 0.41 -16.93
CA SER A 78 4.19 1.47 -17.94
C SER A 78 2.91 1.36 -18.80
N HIS A 79 2.26 0.20 -18.83
CA HIS A 79 1.04 -0.04 -19.61
C HIS A 79 -0.22 -0.20 -18.73
N SER A 80 -0.13 0.17 -17.45
CA SER A 80 -1.26 0.15 -16.52
C SER A 80 -1.74 1.56 -16.22
N PHE A 81 -3.01 1.85 -16.54
CA PHE A 81 -3.61 3.14 -16.18
C PHE A 81 -3.73 3.33 -14.65
N HIS A 82 -3.79 2.24 -13.88
CA HIS A 82 -3.75 2.33 -12.41
C HIS A 82 -2.41 2.88 -11.92
N ALA A 83 -1.31 2.55 -12.60
CA ALA A 83 0.03 3.07 -12.34
C ALA A 83 0.19 4.50 -12.84
N ASP A 84 -0.20 4.73 -14.10
CA ASP A 84 -0.06 6.01 -14.78
C ASP A 84 -0.80 7.13 -14.05
N ALA A 85 -2.01 6.84 -13.55
CA ALA A 85 -2.84 7.76 -12.80
C ALA A 85 -3.10 9.11 -13.51
N GLY A 86 -2.84 9.24 -14.82
CA GLY A 86 -2.96 10.48 -15.59
C GLY A 86 -1.62 11.18 -15.89
N LEU A 87 -0.48 10.65 -15.43
CA LEU A 87 0.84 11.26 -15.64
C LEU A 87 1.18 11.42 -17.13
N SER A 88 0.96 10.39 -17.96
CA SER A 88 1.27 10.43 -19.40
C SER A 88 0.54 11.53 -20.18
N GLN A 89 -0.57 12.03 -19.63
CA GLN A 89 -1.39 13.10 -20.21
C GLN A 89 -1.27 14.41 -19.42
N PHE A 90 -0.34 14.49 -18.47
CA PHE A 90 -0.18 15.68 -17.65
C PHE A 90 0.17 16.90 -18.51
N GLY A 91 -0.52 18.01 -18.30
CA GLY A 91 -0.45 19.23 -19.11
C GLY A 91 -1.11 19.12 -20.50
N GLN A 92 -1.58 17.94 -20.92
CA GLN A 92 -2.23 17.68 -22.19
C GLN A 92 -3.75 17.58 -22.00
N THR A 93 -4.39 18.68 -21.61
CA THR A 93 -5.83 18.69 -21.33
C THR A 93 -6.65 19.01 -22.58
N THR A 94 -7.53 18.07 -22.93
CA THR A 94 -8.77 18.32 -23.70
C THR A 94 -10.00 18.30 -22.80
N ASP A 95 -9.79 18.40 -21.48
CA ASP A 95 -10.83 18.21 -20.47
C ASP A 95 -11.74 19.45 -20.35
N VAL A 96 -12.93 19.23 -19.80
CA VAL A 96 -14.01 20.25 -19.80
C VAL A 96 -13.66 21.48 -18.96
N HIS A 97 -12.73 21.35 -18.00
CA HIS A 97 -12.39 22.40 -17.05
C HIS A 97 -10.94 22.86 -17.19
N SER A 98 -10.73 24.18 -17.17
CA SER A 98 -9.42 24.81 -17.35
C SER A 98 -8.46 24.62 -16.16
N TRP A 99 -8.91 24.02 -15.07
CA TRP A 99 -8.11 23.76 -13.87
C TRP A 99 -7.65 22.29 -13.75
N ASP A 100 -8.13 21.40 -14.63
CA ASP A 100 -7.66 20.01 -14.70
C ASP A 100 -6.39 19.94 -15.57
N ASN A 101 -5.35 19.28 -15.06
CA ASN A 101 -4.07 19.10 -15.74
C ASN A 101 -3.92 17.72 -16.39
N SER A 102 -4.82 16.77 -16.11
CA SER A 102 -4.87 15.46 -16.76
C SER A 102 -6.27 14.83 -16.60
N SER A 103 -6.52 13.72 -17.30
CA SER A 103 -7.77 12.97 -17.18
C SER A 103 -7.83 12.06 -15.95
N GLY A 104 -6.70 11.85 -15.26
CA GLY A 104 -6.55 10.91 -14.15
C GLY A 104 -6.43 11.58 -12.79
N PRO A 105 -6.48 10.82 -11.68
CA PRO A 105 -6.40 11.38 -10.33
C PRO A 105 -5.09 12.15 -10.06
N PHE A 106 -4.02 11.89 -10.80
CA PHE A 106 -2.81 12.71 -10.83
C PHE A 106 -2.96 13.84 -11.85
N GLY A 107 -3.56 14.94 -11.42
CA GLY A 107 -3.75 16.15 -12.24
C GLY A 107 -5.20 16.60 -12.39
N ARG A 108 -6.18 15.75 -12.09
CA ARG A 108 -7.59 16.13 -12.01
C ARG A 108 -7.98 16.63 -10.62
N TRP A 109 -8.78 17.69 -10.55
CA TRP A 109 -9.35 18.18 -9.29
C TRP A 109 -10.33 17.16 -8.70
N ASN A 110 -10.24 16.94 -7.38
CA ASN A 110 -11.14 16.06 -6.66
C ASN A 110 -12.32 16.85 -6.05
N PRO A 111 -13.55 16.73 -6.58
CA PRO A 111 -14.69 17.53 -6.11
C PRO A 111 -15.23 17.11 -4.74
N LEU A 112 -14.90 15.90 -4.26
CA LEU A 112 -15.40 15.41 -2.97
C LEU A 112 -14.54 15.91 -1.81
N LEU A 113 -13.23 15.99 -2.04
CA LEU A 113 -12.26 16.34 -1.02
C LEU A 113 -11.67 17.74 -1.22
N TYR A 114 -12.07 18.43 -2.30
CA TYR A 114 -11.61 19.77 -2.66
C TYR A 114 -10.08 19.88 -2.71
N ARG A 115 -9.43 18.84 -3.25
CA ARG A 115 -7.97 18.79 -3.42
C ARG A 115 -7.60 18.79 -4.88
N TYR A 116 -6.51 19.44 -5.25
CA TYR A 116 -5.86 19.28 -6.56
C TYR A 116 -4.34 19.25 -6.43
N LEU A 117 -3.72 18.57 -7.39
CA LEU A 117 -2.27 18.62 -7.60
C LEU A 117 -1.90 19.94 -8.27
N SER A 118 -1.10 20.76 -7.58
CA SER A 118 -0.73 22.09 -8.09
C SER A 118 0.22 22.00 -9.28
N PRO A 119 -0.06 22.71 -10.39
CA PRO A 119 0.89 22.85 -11.50
C PRO A 119 2.11 23.68 -11.07
N GLU A 120 3.15 23.66 -11.90
CA GLU A 120 4.33 24.52 -11.69
C GLU A 120 3.93 25.99 -11.76
N GLY A 121 4.50 26.82 -10.86
CA GLY A 121 4.22 28.26 -10.81
C GLY A 121 2.84 28.64 -10.24
N ASP A 122 2.11 27.70 -9.62
CA ASP A 122 0.84 28.01 -8.98
C ASP A 122 1.02 29.01 -7.81
N SER A 123 0.21 30.06 -7.83
CA SER A 123 0.18 31.07 -6.77
C SER A 123 -0.37 30.56 -5.43
N ASN A 124 -1.14 29.47 -5.44
CA ASN A 124 -1.71 28.85 -4.25
C ASN A 124 -1.49 27.34 -4.30
N VAL A 125 -0.34 26.88 -3.82
CA VAL A 125 -0.02 25.44 -3.81
C VAL A 125 -0.93 24.70 -2.82
N ASP A 126 -1.63 23.66 -3.27
CA ASP A 126 -2.49 22.77 -2.48
C ASP A 126 -1.83 21.40 -2.23
N LEU A 127 -1.53 20.65 -3.29
CA LEU A 127 -0.75 19.42 -3.21
C LEU A 127 0.49 19.51 -4.11
N THR A 128 1.63 19.25 -3.52
CA THR A 128 2.86 18.85 -4.22
C THR A 128 2.79 17.38 -4.64
N THR A 129 3.74 16.92 -5.46
CA THR A 129 3.81 15.51 -5.89
C THR A 129 3.96 14.56 -4.69
N ALA A 130 4.83 14.86 -3.74
CA ALA A 130 4.99 14.04 -2.54
C ALA A 130 3.70 14.00 -1.71
N GLU A 131 3.03 15.14 -1.53
CA GLU A 131 1.77 15.19 -0.78
C GLU A 131 0.64 14.45 -1.49
N TRP A 132 0.59 14.46 -2.82
CA TRP A 132 -0.36 13.65 -3.57
C TRP A 132 -0.16 12.16 -3.30
N ILE A 133 1.08 11.66 -3.26
CA ILE A 133 1.35 10.24 -2.93
C ILE A 133 0.92 9.93 -1.50
N LYS A 134 1.23 10.81 -0.54
CA LYS A 134 0.83 10.65 0.88
C LYS A 134 -0.69 10.64 1.05
N TRP A 135 -1.40 11.46 0.28
CA TRP A 135 -2.84 11.68 0.42
C TRP A 135 -3.69 10.72 -0.42
N PHE A 136 -3.36 10.52 -1.69
CA PHE A 136 -4.10 9.68 -2.62
C PHE A 136 -3.63 8.22 -2.52
N VAL A 137 -3.94 7.56 -1.42
CA VAL A 137 -3.47 6.19 -1.15
C VAL A 137 -4.06 5.10 -2.07
N ARG A 138 -5.00 5.47 -2.96
CA ARG A 138 -5.68 4.61 -3.94
C ARG A 138 -4.92 4.51 -5.28
N HIS A 139 -3.60 4.45 -5.21
CA HIS A 139 -2.71 4.16 -6.33
C HIS A 139 -1.89 2.91 -5.98
N PRO A 140 -1.43 2.10 -6.93
CA PRO A 140 -0.59 0.93 -6.67
C PRO A 140 0.91 1.24 -6.59
N GLY A 141 1.32 2.50 -6.79
CA GLY A 141 2.72 2.88 -7.04
C GLY A 141 3.00 3.07 -8.54
N ALA A 142 4.29 3.18 -8.89
CA ALA A 142 4.78 3.53 -10.22
C ALA A 142 4.19 4.88 -10.73
N GLY A 143 4.36 5.17 -12.03
CA GLY A 143 3.91 6.41 -12.66
C GLY A 143 4.38 7.64 -11.88
N PRO A 144 3.46 8.48 -11.37
CA PRO A 144 3.82 9.70 -10.63
C PRO A 144 4.50 9.44 -9.28
N ALA A 145 4.53 8.20 -8.81
CA ALA A 145 5.24 7.84 -7.59
C ALA A 145 6.70 7.43 -7.80
N THR A 146 7.16 7.35 -9.07
CA THR A 146 8.56 7.09 -9.44
C THR A 146 9.11 8.08 -10.46
N THR A 147 8.22 8.75 -11.21
CA THR A 147 8.56 9.56 -12.39
C THR A 147 7.96 10.95 -12.26
N SER A 148 8.74 11.97 -12.60
CA SER A 148 8.34 13.37 -12.65
C SER A 148 7.38 13.66 -13.80
N ARG A 149 6.75 14.83 -13.77
CA ARG A 149 5.86 15.34 -14.83
C ARG A 149 6.55 15.43 -16.19
N ASP A 150 7.86 15.67 -16.19
CA ASP A 150 8.71 15.74 -17.39
C ASP A 150 9.38 14.40 -17.75
N GLY A 151 9.01 13.31 -17.09
CA GLY A 151 9.49 11.96 -17.41
C GLY A 151 10.84 11.58 -16.81
N GLN A 152 11.37 12.34 -15.85
CA GLN A 152 12.62 12.00 -15.16
C GLN A 152 12.35 11.12 -13.93
N PRO A 153 13.25 10.20 -13.53
CA PRO A 153 13.10 9.52 -12.25
C PRO A 153 13.13 10.54 -11.10
N LEU A 154 12.19 10.45 -10.16
CA LEU A 154 12.06 11.43 -9.06
C LEU A 154 13.34 11.54 -8.22
N THR A 155 14.05 10.43 -8.03
CA THR A 155 15.34 10.35 -7.30
C THR A 155 16.47 11.16 -7.93
N THR A 156 16.33 11.57 -9.20
CA THR A 156 17.30 12.42 -9.91
C THR A 156 17.04 13.92 -9.71
N LEU A 157 15.87 14.30 -9.18
CA LEU A 157 15.52 15.69 -8.94
C LEU A 157 16.25 16.22 -7.70
N ALA A 158 16.79 17.44 -7.80
CA ALA A 158 17.40 18.10 -6.66
C ALA A 158 16.32 18.61 -5.68
N PRO A 159 16.47 18.44 -4.36
CA PRO A 159 15.52 18.97 -3.39
C PRO A 159 15.43 20.49 -3.48
N ASP A 160 14.22 21.01 -3.74
CA ASP A 160 13.93 22.45 -3.84
C ASP A 160 12.54 22.75 -3.27
N ALA A 161 12.50 23.57 -2.22
CA ALA A 161 11.29 23.99 -1.52
C ALA A 161 10.33 24.85 -2.37
N THR A 162 10.79 25.34 -3.53
CA THR A 162 9.98 26.15 -4.45
C THR A 162 9.39 25.35 -5.61
N ASN A 163 9.86 24.12 -5.82
CA ASN A 163 9.40 23.24 -6.89
C ASN A 163 8.36 22.26 -6.34
N VAL A 164 7.18 22.19 -6.98
CA VAL A 164 6.04 21.37 -6.51
C VAL A 164 6.27 19.86 -6.66
N GLU A 165 7.32 19.42 -7.35
CA GLU A 165 7.72 18.02 -7.45
C GLU A 165 8.74 17.61 -6.38
N THR A 166 9.37 18.58 -5.70
CA THR A 166 10.43 18.35 -4.71
C THR A 166 10.24 19.17 -3.44
N SER A 167 8.98 19.44 -3.08
CA SER A 167 8.64 20.15 -1.85
C SER A 167 7.48 19.47 -1.13
N VAL A 168 7.30 19.84 0.15
CA VAL A 168 6.17 19.43 0.99
C VAL A 168 5.82 20.59 1.91
N TYR A 169 4.54 20.80 2.20
CA TYR A 169 4.11 21.81 3.16
C TYR A 169 4.34 21.32 4.58
N ASP A 170 5.05 22.12 5.38
CA ASP A 170 5.16 21.88 6.82
C ASP A 170 4.13 22.74 7.58
N PRO A 171 3.08 22.13 8.16
CA PRO A 171 2.05 22.86 8.88
C PRO A 171 2.55 23.48 10.20
N ALA A 172 3.67 23.01 10.75
CA ALA A 172 4.23 23.57 11.98
C ALA A 172 4.91 24.92 11.72
N THR A 173 5.59 25.08 10.58
CA THR A 173 6.25 26.31 10.18
C THR A 173 5.40 27.20 9.26
N GLY A 174 4.39 26.61 8.60
CA GLY A 174 3.55 27.31 7.63
C GLY A 174 4.26 27.57 6.30
N THR A 175 5.30 26.80 5.99
CA THR A 175 6.15 27.00 4.80
C THR A 175 6.42 25.69 4.09
N PHE A 176 6.71 25.77 2.79
CA PHE A 176 7.23 24.62 2.05
C PHE A 176 8.68 24.34 2.42
N THR A 177 8.99 23.06 2.57
CA THR A 177 10.35 22.56 2.77
C THR A 177 10.74 21.65 1.61
N ALA A 178 12.03 21.53 1.33
CA ALA A 178 12.52 20.70 0.26
C ALA A 178 12.30 19.21 0.60
N TRP A 179 11.72 18.46 -0.34
CA TRP A 179 11.54 17.03 -0.28
C TRP A 179 12.71 16.33 -0.99
N ASN A 180 13.36 15.39 -0.30
CA ASN A 180 14.47 14.63 -0.86
C ASN A 180 14.02 13.21 -1.25
N TRP A 181 13.83 12.98 -2.54
CA TRP A 181 13.46 11.66 -3.08
C TRP A 181 14.52 10.58 -2.85
N GLN A 182 15.80 10.95 -2.67
CA GLN A 182 16.85 9.97 -2.33
C GLN A 182 16.73 9.47 -0.89
N GLU A 183 16.10 10.27 0.00
CA GLU A 183 15.87 9.88 1.39
C GLU A 183 14.56 9.11 1.57
N SER A 184 13.48 9.58 0.96
CA SER A 184 12.18 8.87 1.02
C SER A 184 12.11 7.62 0.17
N GLY A 185 12.94 7.57 -0.88
CA GLY A 185 12.75 6.70 -2.03
C GLY A 185 11.46 7.01 -2.79
N THR A 186 11.05 6.06 -3.62
CA THR A 186 9.86 6.11 -4.49
C THR A 186 8.98 4.90 -4.25
N VAL A 187 7.72 4.95 -4.69
CA VAL A 187 6.80 3.81 -4.56
C VAL A 187 6.77 3.05 -5.88
N GLU A 188 7.46 1.92 -5.96
CA GLU A 188 7.37 1.01 -7.11
C GLU A 188 5.97 0.42 -7.28
N MET A 189 5.66 -0.12 -8.46
CA MET A 189 4.41 -0.87 -8.68
C MET A 189 4.30 -2.02 -7.67
N ASN A 190 3.33 -1.92 -6.76
CA ASN A 190 3.17 -2.87 -5.68
C ASN A 190 2.37 -4.10 -6.13
N CYS A 191 3.08 -5.10 -6.65
CA CYS A 191 2.49 -6.37 -7.06
C CYS A 191 1.72 -7.07 -5.92
N PHE A 192 2.17 -6.93 -4.68
CA PHE A 192 1.60 -7.62 -3.52
C PHE A 192 0.17 -7.18 -3.19
N LEU A 193 -0.19 -5.93 -3.46
CA LEU A 193 -1.57 -5.44 -3.25
C LEU A 193 -2.61 -6.27 -4.00
N CYS A 194 -2.28 -6.68 -5.22
CA CYS A 194 -3.17 -7.42 -6.08
C CYS A 194 -2.94 -8.92 -5.99
N HIS A 195 -1.67 -9.33 -5.80
CA HIS A 195 -1.30 -10.73 -5.88
C HIS A 195 -1.21 -11.44 -4.53
N LEU A 196 -1.41 -10.81 -3.37
CA LEU A 196 -1.54 -11.55 -2.10
C LEU A 196 -3.00 -11.76 -1.73
N GLY A 197 -3.29 -12.87 -1.04
CA GLY A 197 -4.62 -13.12 -0.49
C GLY A 197 -5.01 -12.11 0.60
N ASN A 198 -4.05 -11.76 1.47
CA ASN A 198 -4.24 -10.83 2.59
C ASN A 198 -3.10 -9.80 2.64
N PRO A 199 -3.01 -8.86 1.68
CA PRO A 199 -2.00 -7.81 1.72
C PRO A 199 -2.25 -6.87 2.91
N ASN A 200 -1.19 -6.49 3.62
CA ASN A 200 -1.30 -5.52 4.71
C ASN A 200 -1.37 -4.09 4.17
N ASN A 201 -2.53 -3.72 3.62
CA ASN A 201 -2.73 -2.40 3.03
C ASN A 201 -2.76 -1.28 4.09
N GLU A 202 -3.12 -1.59 5.34
CA GLU A 202 -3.06 -0.62 6.45
C GLU A 202 -1.61 -0.18 6.73
N ALA A 203 -0.68 -1.13 6.87
CA ALA A 203 0.74 -0.83 7.06
C ALA A 203 1.31 -0.08 5.86
N ARG A 204 0.93 -0.47 4.62
CA ARG A 204 1.30 0.27 3.42
C ARG A 204 0.81 1.73 3.46
N ILE A 205 -0.46 1.96 3.80
CA ILE A 205 -1.03 3.32 3.90
C ILE A 205 -0.26 4.14 4.94
N ALA A 206 0.07 3.55 6.08
CA ALA A 206 0.87 4.21 7.11
C ALA A 206 2.26 4.62 6.59
N ALA A 207 2.94 3.73 5.86
CA ALA A 207 4.23 4.04 5.23
C ALA A 207 4.12 5.20 4.23
N LEU A 208 3.11 5.17 3.34
CA LEU A 208 2.84 6.26 2.41
C LEU A 208 2.61 7.59 3.13
N GLN A 209 1.76 7.61 4.16
CA GLN A 209 1.44 8.83 4.91
C GLN A 209 2.62 9.36 5.72
N ALA A 210 3.50 8.47 6.19
CA ALA A 210 4.76 8.84 6.83
C ALA A 210 5.80 9.37 5.84
N GLY A 211 5.64 9.11 4.54
CA GLY A 211 6.64 9.44 3.52
C GLY A 211 7.75 8.40 3.39
N ASP A 212 7.59 7.22 4.00
CA ASP A 212 8.44 6.05 3.76
C ASP A 212 8.01 5.36 2.47
N PHE A 213 8.35 5.99 1.34
CA PHE A 213 7.91 5.53 0.03
C PHE A 213 8.63 4.24 -0.40
N ALA A 214 9.94 4.14 -0.15
CA ALA A 214 10.70 2.91 -0.40
C ALA A 214 10.16 1.71 0.41
N GLY A 215 9.71 1.95 1.65
CA GLY A 215 9.17 0.90 2.52
C GLY A 215 7.76 0.44 2.19
N ALA A 216 6.99 1.20 1.41
CA ALA A 216 5.56 0.93 1.20
C ALA A 216 5.26 -0.49 0.66
N ASN A 217 6.11 -1.02 -0.22
CA ASN A 217 5.95 -2.38 -0.75
C ASN A 217 6.29 -3.45 0.29
N THR A 218 7.32 -3.22 1.10
CA THR A 218 7.68 -4.09 2.22
C THR A 218 6.61 -4.10 3.30
N ALA A 219 6.04 -2.92 3.62
CA ALA A 219 4.95 -2.79 4.58
C ALA A 219 3.74 -3.65 4.21
N THR A 220 3.51 -3.90 2.92
CA THR A 220 2.42 -4.77 2.45
C THR A 220 2.60 -6.24 2.85
N LEU A 221 3.83 -6.65 3.13
CA LEU A 221 4.19 -8.00 3.57
C LEU A 221 4.18 -8.16 5.10
N VAL A 222 4.04 -7.08 5.88
CA VAL A 222 4.07 -7.15 7.34
C VAL A 222 2.92 -8.02 7.86
N GLY A 223 3.24 -8.98 8.75
CA GLY A 223 2.26 -9.91 9.30
C GLY A 223 1.93 -11.13 8.41
N THR A 224 2.62 -11.27 7.26
CA THR A 224 2.52 -12.48 6.42
C THR A 224 3.39 -13.63 6.92
N GLY A 225 4.23 -13.38 7.93
CA GLY A 225 5.29 -14.28 8.38
C GLY A 225 6.60 -14.18 7.57
N LEU A 226 6.66 -13.31 6.55
CA LEU A 226 7.88 -13.01 5.78
C LEU A 226 8.72 -11.90 6.43
N VAL A 227 8.06 -10.89 6.99
CA VAL A 227 8.71 -9.69 7.53
C VAL A 227 7.83 -9.10 8.63
N GLU A 228 8.47 -8.55 9.65
CA GLU A 228 7.83 -7.79 10.72
C GLU A 228 8.48 -6.41 10.84
N THR A 229 7.76 -5.44 11.42
CA THR A 229 8.34 -4.15 11.78
C THR A 229 9.02 -4.26 13.15
N ALA A 230 10.33 -4.04 13.20
CA ALA A 230 11.07 -3.96 14.45
C ALA A 230 10.70 -2.71 15.25
N VAL A 231 11.02 -2.71 16.56
CA VAL A 231 10.76 -1.55 17.46
C VAL A 231 11.47 -0.27 16.97
N SER A 232 12.59 -0.42 16.26
CA SER A 232 13.33 0.68 15.61
C SER A 232 12.62 1.29 14.40
N GLY A 233 11.51 0.71 13.94
CA GLY A 233 10.84 1.09 12.69
C GLY A 233 11.44 0.46 11.43
N THR A 234 12.48 -0.37 11.57
CA THR A 234 13.11 -1.10 10.46
C THR A 234 12.39 -2.41 10.16
N TYR A 235 12.50 -2.92 8.94
CA TYR A 235 11.98 -4.23 8.58
C TYR A 235 12.90 -5.36 9.05
N GLN A 236 12.32 -6.41 9.61
CA GLN A 236 13.03 -7.62 10.03
C GLN A 236 12.44 -8.82 9.32
N TYR A 237 13.20 -9.37 8.36
CA TYR A 237 12.79 -10.54 7.60
C TYR A 237 12.94 -11.82 8.42
N ASN A 238 12.01 -12.76 8.19
CA ASN A 238 12.03 -14.08 8.81
C ASN A 238 12.99 -15.00 8.03
N PRO A 239 14.16 -15.37 8.58
CA PRO A 239 15.11 -16.24 7.88
C PRO A 239 14.55 -17.64 7.63
N ASP A 240 13.63 -18.12 8.47
CA ASP A 240 13.03 -19.45 8.34
C ASP A 240 12.02 -19.52 7.17
N ALA A 241 11.71 -18.38 6.54
CA ALA A 241 10.88 -18.33 5.34
C ALA A 241 11.64 -18.64 4.04
N PHE A 242 12.97 -18.77 4.11
CA PHE A 242 13.84 -18.92 2.94
C PHE A 242 14.63 -20.23 3.01
N ASP A 243 15.01 -20.75 1.84
CA ASP A 243 15.92 -21.88 1.71
C ASP A 243 17.41 -21.43 1.71
N GLU A 244 18.31 -22.41 1.59
CA GLU A 244 19.76 -22.17 1.56
C GLU A 244 20.25 -21.34 0.36
N ASN A 245 19.42 -21.17 -0.68
CA ASN A 245 19.70 -20.33 -1.84
C ASN A 245 19.06 -18.94 -1.72
N GLY A 246 18.40 -18.65 -0.59
CA GLY A 246 17.69 -17.39 -0.36
C GLY A 246 16.36 -17.29 -1.13
N HIS A 247 15.79 -18.41 -1.59
CA HIS A 247 14.44 -18.42 -2.18
C HIS A 247 13.39 -18.67 -1.11
N LEU A 248 12.18 -18.11 -1.30
CA LEU A 248 11.06 -18.39 -0.42
C LEU A 248 10.71 -19.89 -0.43
N LEU A 249 10.50 -20.47 0.75
CA LEU A 249 9.97 -21.83 0.86
C LEU A 249 8.53 -21.88 0.34
N PRO A 250 8.09 -23.02 -0.25
CA PRO A 250 6.79 -23.12 -0.92
C PRO A 250 5.58 -22.64 -0.10
N GLN A 251 5.57 -22.87 1.21
CA GLN A 251 4.47 -22.47 2.09
C GLN A 251 4.34 -20.94 2.28
N TYR A 252 5.39 -20.17 1.97
CA TYR A 252 5.37 -18.70 2.02
C TYR A 252 5.04 -18.06 0.66
N ILE A 253 4.90 -18.88 -0.40
CA ILE A 253 4.51 -18.43 -1.73
C ILE A 253 2.99 -18.35 -1.77
N THR A 254 2.47 -17.23 -1.30
CA THR A 254 1.03 -16.95 -1.19
C THR A 254 0.53 -16.05 -2.33
N VAL A 255 1.36 -15.83 -3.34
CA VAL A 255 0.99 -15.07 -4.53
C VAL A 255 -0.09 -15.79 -5.35
N GLN A 256 -1.09 -15.05 -5.80
CA GLN A 256 -2.34 -15.55 -6.38
C GLN A 256 -2.92 -14.55 -7.39
N ASP A 257 -3.99 -14.93 -8.10
CA ASP A 257 -4.64 -14.06 -9.09
C ASP A 257 -5.50 -12.99 -8.41
N PRO A 258 -5.49 -11.71 -8.85
CA PRO A 258 -6.22 -10.66 -8.14
C PRO A 258 -7.72 -10.97 -7.94
N THR A 259 -8.20 -10.79 -6.72
CA THR A 259 -9.61 -11.01 -6.35
C THR A 259 -10.37 -9.69 -6.21
N THR A 260 -11.71 -9.76 -6.14
CA THR A 260 -12.54 -8.59 -5.82
C THR A 260 -12.14 -7.96 -4.48
N THR A 261 -11.70 -8.76 -3.50
CA THR A 261 -11.23 -8.25 -2.21
C THR A 261 -9.98 -7.38 -2.38
N ASN A 262 -9.06 -7.77 -3.26
CA ASN A 262 -7.88 -6.94 -3.58
C ASN A 262 -8.28 -5.60 -4.20
N CYS A 263 -9.20 -5.61 -5.17
CA CYS A 263 -9.74 -4.38 -5.76
C CYS A 263 -10.44 -3.50 -4.71
N GLY A 264 -11.14 -4.15 -3.78
CA GLY A 264 -11.86 -3.53 -2.68
C GLY A 264 -10.99 -2.76 -1.70
N GLN A 265 -9.69 -3.05 -1.63
CA GLN A 265 -8.73 -2.31 -0.81
C GLN A 265 -8.68 -0.81 -1.15
N CYS A 266 -8.97 -0.45 -2.42
CA CYS A 266 -8.99 0.94 -2.89
C CYS A 266 -10.40 1.42 -3.28
N HIS A 267 -11.23 0.53 -3.80
CA HIS A 267 -12.55 0.88 -4.35
C HIS A 267 -13.73 0.60 -3.40
N GLY A 268 -13.47 -0.08 -2.28
CA GLY A 268 -14.50 -0.67 -1.43
C GLY A 268 -15.06 -1.95 -2.04
N VAL A 269 -15.58 -2.83 -1.18
CA VAL A 269 -16.43 -3.95 -1.60
C VAL A 269 -17.88 -3.60 -1.27
N THR A 270 -18.80 -3.93 -2.16
CA THR A 270 -20.26 -3.85 -1.92
C THR A 270 -20.77 -5.13 -1.30
#